data_AF-A0A060SVL8-F1
#
_entry.id   AF-A0A060SVL8-F1
#
_cell.length_a   1.000
_cell.length_b   1.000
_cell.length_c   1.000
_cell.angle_alpha   90.00
_cell.angle_beta   90.00
_cell.angle_gamma   90.00
#
_symmetry.space_group_name_H-M   'P 1'
#
loop_
_entity.id
_entity.type
_entity.pdbx_description
1 polymer ?
#
loop_
_entity_poly.entity_id
_entity_poly.type
_entity_poly.pdbx_seq_one_letter_code
_entity_poly.pdbx_strand_id
1 'polypeptide(L)'
;MMASSDAENSGPMEPLANHLAKARRQYQQWLDRVTPFVLYRWLGTAGLLALFGLRIVFAQGPKFDPSVQDDILADDMEGGGDGAASPLPSQRDDEFRPFVRRLPEWQFWLSATRATLIAIVCTFFVMFDVPVYWPILVVYWFVLFLLTMRRQIQHMIKYKYIPFDFGRKARYGSGR
;
A
#
# COMPACT_ATOMS: atom_id res chain seq x y z
N MET A 1 32.70 30.32 9.18
CA MET A 1 33.59 29.42 8.42
C MET A 1 32.71 28.47 7.61
N MET A 2 32.37 28.86 6.38
CA MET A 2 31.62 28.06 5.40
C MET A 2 32.54 27.94 4.19
N ALA A 3 33.48 27.01 4.23
CA ALA A 3 34.38 26.70 3.12
C ALA A 3 35.02 25.34 3.40
N SER A 4 34.45 24.25 2.85
CA SER A 4 35.22 23.03 2.53
C SER A 4 34.42 21.85 1.94
N SER A 5 33.10 21.87 1.78
CA SER A 5 32.37 20.69 1.24
C SER A 5 32.04 20.72 -0.26
N ASP A 6 32.34 21.80 -0.98
CA ASP A 6 31.93 21.96 -2.40
C ASP A 6 33.03 21.59 -3.41
N ALA A 7 34.18 21.07 -2.96
CA ALA A 7 35.37 20.90 -3.81
C ALA A 7 35.63 19.46 -4.31
N GLU A 8 34.72 18.49 -4.09
CA GLU A 8 34.99 17.07 -4.41
C GLU A 8 33.84 16.37 -5.17
N ASN A 9 33.10 17.08 -6.04
CA ASN A 9 32.09 16.40 -6.89
C ASN A 9 31.86 17.04 -8.27
N SER A 10 32.93 17.50 -8.94
CA SER A 10 32.89 17.88 -10.36
C SER A 10 33.01 16.64 -11.26
N GLY A 11 32.10 15.68 -11.08
CA GLY A 11 32.00 14.51 -11.95
C GLY A 11 31.31 14.85 -13.29
N PRO A 12 31.56 14.10 -14.38
CA PRO A 12 30.93 14.35 -15.69
C PRO A 12 29.39 14.30 -15.71
N MET A 13 28.77 13.87 -14.60
CA MET A 13 27.32 13.78 -14.41
C MET A 13 26.70 15.00 -13.68
N GLU A 14 27.49 16.00 -13.31
CA GLU A 14 27.02 17.25 -12.69
C GLU A 14 25.95 18.01 -13.52
N PRO A 15 26.10 18.20 -14.84
CA PRO A 15 25.06 18.86 -15.63
C PRO A 15 23.74 18.06 -15.60
N LEU A 16 23.81 16.73 -15.66
CA LEU A 16 22.64 15.87 -15.55
C LEU A 16 21.99 16.01 -14.16
N ALA A 17 22.78 16.03 -13.08
CA ALA A 17 22.28 16.22 -11.72
C ALA A 17 21.55 17.57 -11.56
N ASN A 18 22.10 18.63 -12.15
CA ASN A 18 21.50 19.97 -12.14
C ASN A 18 20.20 20.03 -12.95
N HIS A 19 20.13 19.35 -14.10
CA HIS A 19 18.90 19.23 -14.90
C HIS A 19 17.81 18.44 -14.15
N LEU A 20 18.16 17.33 -13.51
CA LEU A 20 17.24 16.54 -12.69
C LEU A 20 16.75 17.34 -11.47
N ALA A 21 17.64 18.09 -10.82
CA ALA A 21 17.29 18.96 -9.70
C ALA A 21 16.34 20.09 -10.14
N LYS A 22 16.57 20.69 -11.31
CA LYS A 22 15.68 21.71 -11.89
C LYS A 22 14.31 21.13 -12.24
N ALA A 23 14.27 19.97 -12.89
CA ALA A 23 13.04 19.26 -13.22
C ALA A 23 12.24 18.90 -11.96
N ARG A 24 12.93 18.42 -10.91
CA ARG A 24 12.31 18.10 -9.61
C ARG A 24 11.70 19.33 -8.95
N ARG A 25 12.39 20.47 -8.97
CA ARG A 25 11.88 21.73 -8.41
C ARG A 25 10.67 22.25 -9.18
N GLN A 26 10.70 22.21 -10.51
CA GLN A 26 9.56 22.58 -11.35
C GLN A 26 8.35 21.67 -11.11
N TYR A 27 8.58 20.36 -10.98
CA TYR A 27 7.54 19.40 -10.62
C TYR A 27 6.94 19.71 -9.25
N GLN A 28 7.77 19.98 -8.23
CA GLN A 28 7.29 20.38 -6.90
C GLN A 28 6.47 21.69 -6.94
N GLN A 29 6.93 22.70 -7.67
CA GLN A 29 6.17 23.96 -7.85
C GLN A 29 4.81 23.73 -8.52
N TRP A 30 4.75 22.82 -9.50
CA TRP A 30 3.50 22.47 -10.15
C TRP A 30 2.56 21.71 -9.20
N LEU A 31 3.09 20.77 -8.40
CA LEU A 31 2.33 20.06 -7.38
C LEU A 31 1.72 21.02 -6.35
N ASP A 32 2.50 21.98 -5.86
CA ASP A 32 2.05 22.95 -4.85
C ASP A 32 0.88 23.82 -5.34
N ARG A 33 0.82 24.11 -6.64
CA ARG A 33 -0.28 24.86 -7.26
C ARG A 33 -1.58 24.04 -7.35
N VAL A 34 -1.48 22.71 -7.40
CA VAL A 34 -2.63 21.79 -7.51
C VAL A 34 -3.14 21.34 -6.13
N THR A 35 -2.34 21.50 -5.08
CA THR A 35 -2.68 21.20 -3.67
C THR A 35 -4.05 21.73 -3.19
N PRO A 36 -4.45 22.99 -3.44
CA PRO A 36 -5.67 23.54 -2.84
C PRO A 36 -6.98 22.99 -3.45
N PHE A 37 -6.94 22.39 -4.63
CA PHE A 37 -8.15 21.96 -5.35
C PHE A 37 -8.58 20.52 -5.02
N VAL A 38 -8.87 20.25 -3.75
CA VAL A 38 -9.16 18.90 -3.25
C VAL A 38 -10.35 18.24 -3.98
N LEU A 39 -11.46 18.97 -4.17
CA LEU A 39 -12.67 18.43 -4.81
C LEU A 39 -12.43 18.01 -6.27
N TYR A 40 -11.87 18.91 -7.08
CA TYR A 40 -11.61 18.66 -8.49
C TYR A 40 -10.63 17.51 -8.71
N ARG A 41 -9.66 17.36 -7.81
CA ARG A 41 -8.72 16.24 -7.80
C ARG A 41 -9.43 14.90 -7.60
N TRP A 42 -10.31 14.81 -6.61
CA TRP A 42 -11.07 13.59 -6.33
C TRP A 42 -12.09 13.25 -7.42
N LEU A 43 -12.76 14.27 -7.97
CA LEU A 43 -13.64 14.10 -9.12
C LEU A 43 -12.89 13.58 -10.35
N GLY A 44 -11.69 14.11 -10.63
CA GLY A 44 -10.83 13.62 -11.70
C GLY A 44 -10.44 12.15 -11.51
N THR A 45 -10.02 11.75 -10.30
CA THR A 45 -9.72 10.34 -10.00
C THR A 45 -10.94 9.44 -10.10
N ALA A 46 -12.11 9.89 -9.64
CA ALA A 46 -13.34 9.12 -9.74
C ALA A 46 -13.76 8.92 -11.20
N GLY A 47 -13.64 9.96 -12.04
CA GLY A 47 -13.89 9.85 -13.49
C GLY A 47 -12.92 8.90 -14.18
N LEU A 48 -11.63 8.96 -13.86
CA LEU A 48 -10.61 8.01 -14.35
C LEU A 48 -10.91 6.57 -13.92
N LEU A 49 -11.31 6.36 -12.67
CA LEU A 49 -11.70 5.05 -12.15
C LEU A 49 -12.96 4.52 -12.85
N ALA A 50 -13.96 5.38 -13.06
CA ALA A 50 -15.17 5.00 -13.80
C ALA A 50 -14.85 4.63 -15.25
N LEU A 51 -13.95 5.36 -15.92
CA LEU A 51 -13.47 5.03 -17.25
C LEU A 51 -12.73 3.68 -17.27
N PHE A 52 -11.88 3.43 -16.27
CA PHE A 52 -11.20 2.14 -16.11
C PHE A 52 -12.19 0.98 -15.92
N GLY A 53 -13.17 1.13 -15.02
CA GLY A 53 -14.23 0.15 -14.82
C GLY A 53 -15.07 -0.07 -16.07
N LEU A 54 -15.43 1.00 -16.78
CA LEU A 54 -16.12 0.95 -18.06
C LEU A 54 -15.30 0.15 -19.09
N ARG A 55 -13.99 0.38 -19.17
CA ARG A 55 -13.11 -0.36 -20.07
C ARG A 55 -13.08 -1.85 -19.73
N ILE A 56 -13.03 -2.23 -18.46
CA ILE A 56 -13.08 -3.63 -18.02
C ILE A 56 -14.36 -4.30 -18.51
N VAL A 57 -15.53 -3.66 -18.26
CA VAL A 57 -16.82 -4.19 -18.69
C VAL A 57 -16.87 -4.40 -20.21
N PHE A 58 -16.34 -3.46 -20.99
CA PHE A 58 -16.25 -3.61 -22.45
C PHE A 58 -15.19 -4.63 -22.91
N ALA A 59 -14.10 -4.83 -22.15
CA ALA A 59 -13.02 -5.76 -22.51
C ALA A 59 -13.40 -7.21 -22.23
N GLN A 60 -14.08 -7.46 -21.10
CA GLN A 60 -14.40 -8.81 -20.62
C GLN A 60 -15.84 -9.23 -20.97
N GLY A 61 -16.70 -8.28 -21.36
CA GLY A 61 -18.13 -8.52 -21.60
C GLY A 61 -18.85 -8.97 -20.33
N PRO A 62 -20.16 -9.23 -20.36
CA PRO A 62 -20.90 -9.83 -19.24
C PRO A 62 -20.58 -11.34 -19.09
N LYS A 63 -19.29 -11.70 -19.19
CA LYS A 63 -18.78 -12.97 -18.67
C LYS A 63 -18.52 -12.75 -17.19
N PHE A 64 -19.60 -12.70 -16.42
CA PHE A 64 -19.52 -12.98 -15.00
C PHE A 64 -19.03 -14.42 -14.88
N ASP A 65 -17.72 -14.59 -14.73
CA ASP A 65 -17.13 -15.89 -14.44
C ASP A 65 -17.72 -16.35 -13.08
N PRO A 66 -18.23 -17.60 -12.96
CA PRO A 66 -18.82 -18.10 -11.72
C PRO A 66 -17.91 -17.96 -10.50
N SER A 67 -16.59 -17.89 -10.69
CA SER A 67 -15.62 -17.69 -9.62
C SER A 67 -15.76 -16.35 -8.91
N VAL A 68 -16.20 -15.28 -9.58
CA VAL A 68 -16.45 -13.98 -8.92
C VAL A 68 -17.70 -14.06 -8.03
N GLN A 69 -18.69 -14.86 -8.44
CA GLN A 69 -19.85 -15.15 -7.60
C GLN A 69 -19.44 -16.00 -6.39
N ASP A 70 -18.54 -16.96 -6.56
CA ASP A 70 -17.97 -17.75 -5.46
C ASP A 70 -17.12 -16.89 -4.50
N ASP A 71 -16.35 -15.94 -5.01
CA ASP A 71 -15.58 -14.99 -4.20
C ASP A 71 -16.50 -14.04 -3.40
N ILE A 72 -17.59 -13.54 -4.02
CA ILE A 72 -18.61 -12.72 -3.34
C ILE A 72 -19.41 -13.56 -2.34
N LEU A 73 -19.76 -14.80 -2.67
CA LEU A 73 -20.45 -15.72 -1.76
C LEU A 73 -19.55 -16.14 -0.59
N ALA A 74 -18.24 -16.28 -0.80
CA ALA A 74 -17.29 -16.52 0.27
C ALA A 74 -17.19 -15.30 1.21
N ASP A 75 -17.14 -14.08 0.67
CA ASP A 75 -17.15 -12.83 1.45
C ASP A 75 -18.48 -12.65 2.22
N ASP A 76 -19.62 -12.98 1.61
CA ASP A 76 -20.95 -12.96 2.25
C ASP A 76 -21.14 -14.09 3.29
N MET A 77 -20.56 -15.28 3.08
CA MET A 77 -20.58 -16.38 4.06
C MET A 77 -19.62 -16.15 5.23
N GLU A 78 -18.54 -15.40 5.03
CA GLU A 78 -17.64 -14.97 6.12
C GLU A 78 -18.21 -13.75 6.89
N GLY A 79 -19.25 -13.10 6.36
CA GLY A 79 -19.90 -11.90 6.90
C GLY A 79 -21.12 -12.10 7.80
N GLY A 80 -21.52 -13.34 8.16
CA GLY A 80 -22.80 -13.58 8.85
C GLY A 80 -22.78 -14.63 9.96
N GLY A 81 -22.42 -14.24 11.19
CA GLY A 81 -22.53 -15.12 12.36
C GLY A 81 -22.22 -14.45 13.71
N ASP A 82 -23.19 -13.70 14.23
CA ASP A 82 -23.49 -13.48 15.65
C ASP A 82 -22.45 -12.88 16.61
N GLY A 83 -22.68 -11.61 16.96
CA GLY A 83 -23.42 -11.37 18.21
C GLY A 83 -22.71 -11.55 19.55
N ALA A 84 -21.38 -11.67 19.60
CA ALA A 84 -20.65 -11.47 20.85
C ALA A 84 -20.25 -10.00 21.00
N ALA A 85 -21.15 -9.20 21.58
CA ALA A 85 -20.77 -7.94 22.20
C ALA A 85 -19.65 -8.22 23.22
N SER A 86 -18.41 -8.06 22.79
CA SER A 86 -17.25 -8.16 23.67
C SER A 86 -17.40 -7.07 24.73
N PRO A 87 -17.42 -7.44 26.02
CA PRO A 87 -17.67 -6.49 27.08
C PRO A 87 -16.53 -5.48 27.11
N LEU A 88 -16.94 -4.21 27.08
CA LEU A 88 -16.20 -2.98 27.38
C LEU A 88 -14.76 -3.19 27.91
N PRO A 89 -13.74 -2.59 27.29
CA PRO A 89 -12.38 -2.61 27.84
C PRO A 89 -12.35 -1.76 29.10
N SER A 90 -12.39 -2.40 30.26
CA SER A 90 -12.17 -1.79 31.57
C SER A 90 -10.78 -2.15 32.11
N GLN A 91 -9.74 -1.74 31.39
CA GLN A 91 -8.44 -1.48 32.01
C GLN A 91 -8.01 -0.06 31.66
N ARG A 92 -8.02 0.77 32.70
CA ARG A 92 -7.84 2.22 32.69
C ARG A 92 -6.42 2.67 32.39
N ASP A 93 -5.62 1.92 31.62
CA ASP A 93 -4.23 2.27 31.31
C ASP A 93 -3.76 1.92 29.88
N ASP A 94 -4.67 1.65 28.95
CA ASP A 94 -4.31 1.69 27.52
C ASP A 94 -4.14 3.15 27.10
N GLU A 95 -2.91 3.64 27.24
CA GLU A 95 -2.45 4.93 26.75
C GLU A 95 -2.97 5.14 25.33
N PHE A 96 -4.01 5.95 25.23
CA PHE A 96 -4.68 6.23 23.98
C PHE A 96 -3.68 6.94 23.09
N ARG A 97 -3.04 6.19 22.19
CA ARG A 97 -2.22 6.76 21.13
C ARG A 97 -3.19 7.21 20.06
N PRO A 98 -3.52 8.52 19.96
CA PRO A 98 -4.42 8.97 18.92
C PRO A 98 -3.90 8.49 17.57
N PHE A 99 -4.81 8.08 16.68
CA PHE A 99 -4.48 7.68 15.33
C PHE A 99 -3.76 8.83 14.63
N VAL A 100 -2.43 8.79 14.62
CA VAL A 100 -1.62 9.67 13.78
C VAL A 100 -1.92 9.25 12.35
N ARG A 101 -2.63 10.09 11.59
CA ARG A 101 -2.88 9.87 10.17
C ARG A 101 -1.53 9.91 9.44
N ARG A 102 -0.92 8.73 9.23
CA ARG A 102 0.46 8.61 8.71
C ARG A 102 0.59 8.89 7.22
N LEU A 103 -0.53 8.97 6.50
CA LEU A 103 -0.56 9.17 5.07
C LEU A 103 -1.12 10.57 4.77
N PRO A 104 -0.28 11.49 4.26
CA PRO A 104 -0.76 12.73 3.71
C PRO A 104 -1.76 12.42 2.59
N GLU A 105 -2.99 12.94 2.68
CA GLU A 105 -4.05 12.76 1.69
C GLU A 105 -3.58 13.08 0.26
N TRP A 106 -2.64 14.03 0.14
CA TRP A 106 -1.99 14.40 -1.11
C TRP A 106 -1.21 13.25 -1.74
N GLN A 107 -0.40 12.54 -0.94
CA GLN A 107 0.41 11.43 -1.42
C GLN A 107 -0.46 10.24 -1.80
N PHE A 108 -1.51 9.98 -1.00
CA PHE A 108 -2.48 8.93 -1.29
C PHE A 108 -3.20 9.18 -2.62
N TRP A 109 -3.69 10.40 -2.82
CA TRP A 109 -4.33 10.78 -4.07
C TRP A 109 -3.37 10.61 -5.25
N LEU A 110 -2.16 11.17 -5.17
CA LEU A 110 -1.18 11.07 -6.26
C LEU A 110 -0.81 9.61 -6.57
N SER A 111 -0.66 8.76 -5.55
CA SER A 111 -0.39 7.33 -5.76
C SER A 111 -1.57 6.62 -6.41
N ALA A 112 -2.80 6.92 -5.97
CA ALA A 112 -4.02 6.39 -6.57
C ALA A 112 -4.16 6.80 -8.03
N THR A 113 -4.07 8.10 -8.37
CA THR A 113 -4.19 8.58 -9.76
C THR A 113 -3.13 7.96 -10.67
N ARG A 114 -1.88 7.86 -10.18
CA ARG A 114 -0.80 7.23 -10.94
C ARG A 114 -1.05 5.75 -11.16
N ALA A 115 -1.52 5.03 -10.14
CA ALA A 115 -1.85 3.61 -10.26
C ALA A 115 -3.00 3.39 -11.26
N THR A 116 -4.06 4.20 -11.20
CA THR A 116 -5.18 4.13 -12.15
C THR A 116 -4.72 4.43 -13.58
N LEU A 117 -3.86 5.43 -13.79
CA LEU A 117 -3.30 5.72 -15.12
C LEU A 117 -2.46 4.56 -15.65
N ILE A 118 -1.56 4.01 -14.82
CA ILE A 118 -0.76 2.85 -15.21
C ILE A 118 -1.67 1.66 -15.52
N ALA A 119 -2.69 1.39 -14.70
CA ALA A 119 -3.65 0.32 -14.93
C ALA A 119 -4.39 0.50 -16.26
N ILE A 120 -4.90 1.70 -16.56
CA ILE A 120 -5.52 2.02 -17.85
C ILE A 120 -4.56 1.75 -19.00
N VAL A 121 -3.32 2.22 -18.91
CA VAL A 121 -2.29 1.98 -19.94
C VAL A 121 -2.01 0.48 -20.10
N CYS A 122 -1.86 -0.26 -18.99
CA CYS A 122 -1.66 -1.71 -19.02
C CYS A 122 -2.83 -2.44 -19.70
N THR A 123 -4.07 -1.99 -19.53
CA THR A 123 -5.24 -2.62 -20.19
C THR A 123 -5.31 -2.45 -21.70
N PHE A 124 -4.51 -1.56 -22.31
CA PHE A 124 -4.42 -1.44 -23.76
C PHE A 124 -3.45 -2.44 -24.39
N PHE A 125 -2.48 -2.95 -23.62
CA PHE A 125 -1.48 -3.88 -24.13
C PHE A 125 -1.75 -5.29 -23.62
N VAL A 126 -2.16 -6.16 -24.54
CA VAL A 126 -2.32 -7.61 -24.30
C VAL A 126 -1.02 -8.27 -23.82
N MET A 127 0.14 -7.62 -24.04
CA MET A 127 1.43 -8.08 -23.52
C MET A 127 1.47 -8.16 -21.97
N PHE A 128 0.65 -7.39 -21.25
CA PHE A 128 0.56 -7.46 -19.79
C PHE A 128 -0.44 -8.51 -19.28
N ASP A 129 -1.17 -9.18 -20.19
CA ASP A 129 -2.04 -10.32 -19.85
C ASP A 129 -1.18 -11.59 -19.74
N VAL A 130 -0.47 -11.73 -18.63
CA VAL A 130 0.35 -12.91 -18.35
C VAL A 130 -0.57 -14.05 -17.90
N PRO A 131 -0.56 -15.22 -18.57
CA PRO A 131 -1.34 -16.38 -18.11
C PRO A 131 -0.89 -16.78 -16.70
N VAL A 132 -1.83 -16.69 -15.75
CA VAL A 132 -1.58 -16.94 -14.33
C VAL A 132 -1.62 -18.44 -14.06
N TYR A 133 -0.44 -19.03 -13.87
CA TYR A 133 -0.31 -20.40 -13.41
C TYR A 133 -0.27 -20.43 -11.88
N TRP A 134 -1.24 -21.10 -11.25
CA TRP A 134 -1.32 -21.21 -9.79
C TRP A 134 -0.01 -21.62 -9.09
N PRO A 135 0.81 -22.55 -9.61
CA PRO A 135 2.07 -22.92 -8.97
C PRO A 135 3.05 -21.75 -8.86
N ILE A 136 3.10 -20.85 -9.85
CA ILE A 136 4.02 -19.72 -9.81
C ILE A 136 3.55 -18.67 -8.80
N LEU A 137 2.23 -18.49 -8.61
CA LEU A 137 1.68 -17.62 -7.56
C LEU A 137 2.05 -18.10 -6.16
N VAL A 138 1.99 -19.41 -5.90
CA VAL A 138 2.40 -19.99 -4.61
C VAL A 138 3.88 -19.74 -4.35
N VAL A 139 4.73 -19.92 -5.37
CA VAL A 139 6.17 -19.62 -5.25
C VAL A 139 6.40 -18.12 -4.98
N TYR A 140 5.71 -17.23 -5.69
CA TYR A 140 5.78 -15.78 -5.43
C TYR A 140 5.32 -15.45 -4.01
N TRP A 141 4.23 -16.05 -3.54
CA TRP A 141 3.72 -15.84 -2.18
C TRP A 141 4.79 -16.19 -1.15
N PHE A 142 5.41 -17.37 -1.24
CA PHE A 142 6.47 -17.76 -0.31
C PHE A 142 7.70 -16.85 -0.40
N VAL A 143 8.16 -16.51 -1.61
CA VAL A 143 9.34 -15.66 -1.80
C VAL A 143 9.09 -14.24 -1.26
N LEU A 144 7.96 -13.62 -1.60
CA LEU A 144 7.60 -12.30 -1.10
C LEU A 144 7.31 -12.33 0.41
N PHE A 145 6.62 -13.34 0.92
CA PHE A 145 6.34 -13.49 2.36
C PHE A 145 7.63 -13.56 3.16
N LEU A 146 8.58 -14.41 2.75
CA LEU A 146 9.88 -14.51 3.41
C LEU A 146 10.69 -13.20 3.29
N LEU A 147 10.64 -12.51 2.15
CA LEU A 147 11.36 -11.24 1.95
C LEU A 147 10.76 -10.11 2.80
N THR A 148 9.44 -9.96 2.78
CA THR A 148 8.71 -8.92 3.53
C THR A 148 8.81 -9.16 5.04
N MET A 149 8.73 -10.41 5.48
CA MET A 149 8.88 -10.77 6.90
C MET A 149 10.33 -10.81 7.36
N ARG A 150 11.33 -10.91 6.47
CA ARG A 150 12.76 -10.92 6.83
C ARG A 150 13.11 -9.76 7.77
N ARG A 151 12.64 -8.56 7.45
CA ARG A 151 12.93 -7.36 8.25
C ARG A 151 12.20 -7.37 9.59
N GLN A 152 10.99 -7.92 9.64
CA GLN A 152 10.20 -8.07 10.87
C GLN A 152 10.85 -9.11 11.79
N ILE A 153 11.20 -10.29 11.27
CA ILE A 153 11.85 -11.38 12.01
C ILE A 153 13.21 -10.93 12.56
N GLN A 154 14.02 -10.20 11.78
CA GLN A 154 15.30 -9.65 12.26
C GLN A 154 15.12 -8.67 13.42
N HIS A 155 14.08 -7.83 13.40
CA HIS A 155 13.77 -6.93 14.50
C HIS A 155 13.27 -7.71 15.73
N MET A 156 12.39 -8.70 15.53
CA MET A 156 11.91 -9.54 16.62
C MET A 156 13.04 -10.30 17.31
N ILE A 157 13.99 -10.84 16.54
CA ILE A 157 15.19 -11.51 17.06
C ILE A 157 16.13 -10.51 17.77
N LYS A 158 16.35 -9.32 17.21
CA LYS A 158 17.24 -8.30 17.79
C LYS A 158 16.72 -7.75 19.12
N TYR A 159 15.40 -7.60 19.27
CA TYR A 159 14.77 -7.00 20.44
C TYR A 159 14.05 -8.01 21.35
N LYS A 160 14.23 -9.31 21.12
CA LYS A 160 13.64 -10.39 21.94
C LYS A 160 12.12 -10.29 22.07
N TYR A 161 11.42 -9.93 20.99
CA TYR A 161 9.98 -10.20 20.90
C TYR A 161 9.81 -11.66 20.46
N ILE A 162 8.97 -12.42 21.14
CA ILE A 162 8.75 -13.84 20.83
C ILE A 162 7.92 -13.90 19.53
N PRO A 163 8.45 -14.41 18.40
CA PRO A 163 7.69 -14.47 17.15
C PRO A 163 6.58 -15.53 17.19
N PHE A 164 6.70 -16.53 18.07
CA PHE A 164 5.73 -17.60 18.26
C PHE A 164 5.79 -18.09 19.71
N ASP A 165 4.79 -17.76 20.54
CA ASP A 165 4.69 -18.27 21.91
C ASP A 165 3.90 -19.59 21.93
N PHE A 166 4.33 -20.56 21.10
CA PHE A 166 3.75 -21.90 21.09
C PHE A 166 4.13 -22.61 22.41
N GLY A 167 3.29 -22.43 23.43
CA GLY A 167 3.26 -23.31 24.60
C GLY A 167 3.42 -22.67 25.98
N ARG A 168 3.62 -21.35 26.12
CA ARG A 168 3.68 -20.74 27.46
C ARG A 168 2.45 -19.92 27.80
N LYS A 169 1.55 -20.52 28.58
CA LYS A 169 0.54 -19.80 29.37
C LYS A 169 1.28 -19.03 30.46
N ALA A 170 1.58 -17.76 30.25
CA ALA A 170 2.10 -16.89 31.29
C ALA A 170 0.99 -16.70 32.36
N ARG A 171 0.93 -17.60 33.34
CA ARG A 171 0.19 -17.35 34.59
C ARG A 171 0.95 -16.28 35.35
N TYR A 172 0.46 -15.06 35.31
CA TYR A 172 0.79 -14.05 36.30
C TYR A 172 -0.15 -14.23 37.51
N GLY A 173 0.42 -14.29 38.71
CA GLY A 173 -0.33 -14.23 39.98
C GLY A 173 -0.58 -15.57 40.66
N SER A 174 0.39 -16.05 41.43
CA SER A 174 0.14 -16.79 42.69
C SER A 174 1.44 -16.88 43.48
N GLY A 175 1.80 -15.78 44.13
CA GLY A 175 2.83 -15.74 45.16
C GLY A 175 2.28 -14.91 46.30
N ARG A 176 2.11 -15.56 47.45
CA ARG A 176 1.54 -15.07 48.71
C ARG A 176 2.11 -13.74 49.18
#